data_AF-A0A1H6KRF7-F1
#
_entry.id   AF-A0A1H6KRF7-F1
#
_cell.length_a   1.000
_cell.length_b   1.000
_cell.length_c   1.000
_cell.angle_alpha   90.00
_cell.angle_beta   90.00
_cell.angle_gamma   90.00
#
_symmetry.space_group_name_H-M   'P 1'
#
loop_
_entity.id
_entity.type
_entity.pdbx_description
1 polymer ?
#
loop_
_entity_poly.entity_id
_entity_poly.type
_entity_poly.pdbx_seq_one_letter_code
_entity_poly.pdbx_strand_id
1 'polypeptide(L)'
;MENNKVAIKEFVEQFIENYTPEIIKDDVVGFYNDAFLLLQHFYSLDNFDTETEAFYVQFINHIIENEQLLKEYSNFDFGSIKTLASLQKNTDFKSLTPIYTPYNFTETEETIDQIFEELKTVKEFHKELKEEIAYLLDEYKFHLEHLKENMQYNFYTYEELEETNPFDLDEKIEELQQEKQKFIQKYNDKLYNK
;
A
#
# COMPACT_ATOMS: atom_id res chain seq x y z
N MET A 1 26.92 -7.30 33.40
CA MET A 1 27.61 -8.15 32.40
C MET A 1 26.81 -9.39 32.02
N GLU A 2 25.88 -9.91 32.83
CA GLU A 2 25.01 -11.05 32.43
C GLU A 2 23.98 -10.72 31.35
N ASN A 3 23.32 -9.54 31.39
CA ASN A 3 22.29 -9.18 30.40
C ASN A 3 22.78 -9.08 28.94
N ASN A 4 24.05 -8.74 28.71
CA ASN A 4 24.58 -8.67 27.35
C ASN A 4 24.82 -10.06 26.74
N LYS A 5 25.06 -11.10 27.55
CA LYS A 5 25.34 -12.45 27.07
C LYS A 5 24.11 -13.13 26.49
N VAL A 6 22.98 -13.00 27.18
CA VAL A 6 21.68 -13.53 26.72
C VAL A 6 21.30 -12.88 25.40
N ALA A 7 21.45 -11.56 25.30
CA ALA A 7 21.16 -10.83 24.07
C ALA A 7 22.03 -11.25 22.88
N ILE A 8 23.36 -11.37 23.06
CA ILE A 8 24.27 -11.75 21.95
C ILE A 8 23.97 -13.16 21.44
N LYS A 9 23.70 -14.10 22.34
CA LYS A 9 23.30 -15.46 21.97
C LYS A 9 22.04 -15.44 21.10
N GLU A 10 20.99 -14.76 21.56
CA GLU A 10 19.73 -14.65 20.83
C GLU A 10 19.92 -14.01 19.46
N PHE A 11 20.75 -12.96 19.35
CA PHE A 11 21.07 -12.34 18.05
C PHE A 11 21.80 -13.29 17.10
N VAL A 12 22.76 -14.07 17.59
CA VAL A 12 23.49 -15.05 16.76
C VAL A 12 22.55 -16.17 16.30
N GLU A 13 21.72 -16.69 17.21
CA GLU A 13 20.75 -17.74 16.87
C GLU A 13 19.75 -17.24 15.82
N GLN A 14 19.19 -16.04 16.01
CA GLN A 14 18.28 -15.43 15.03
C GLN A 14 18.97 -15.13 13.69
N PHE A 15 20.21 -14.66 13.70
CA PHE A 15 20.96 -14.41 12.48
C PHE A 15 21.13 -15.70 11.67
N ILE A 16 21.54 -16.79 12.32
CA ILE A 16 21.74 -18.09 11.66
C ILE A 16 20.40 -18.66 11.18
N GLU A 17 19.34 -18.53 11.98
CA GLU A 17 17.99 -19.02 11.63
C GLU A 17 17.40 -18.27 10.43
N ASN A 18 17.55 -16.94 10.40
CA ASN A 18 16.99 -16.09 9.35
C ASN A 18 17.76 -16.16 8.04
N TYR A 19 19.08 -16.39 8.09
CA TYR A 19 19.93 -16.41 6.90
C TYR A 19 20.25 -17.85 6.47
N THR A 20 19.26 -18.53 5.90
CA THR A 20 19.49 -19.78 5.16
C THR A 20 20.16 -19.50 3.81
N PRO A 21 20.81 -20.49 3.16
CA PRO A 21 21.46 -20.29 1.87
C PRO A 21 20.55 -19.73 0.77
N GLU A 22 19.26 -20.04 0.81
CA GLU A 22 18.25 -19.50 -0.11
C GLU A 22 18.00 -18.02 0.17
N ILE A 23 17.77 -17.66 1.44
CA ILE A 23 17.50 -16.28 1.85
C ILE A 23 18.71 -15.39 1.58
N ILE A 24 19.93 -15.89 1.84
CA ILE A 24 21.16 -15.14 1.55
C ILE A 24 21.29 -14.84 0.06
N LYS A 25 20.87 -15.76 -0.84
CA LYS A 25 20.92 -15.51 -2.29
C LYS A 25 19.93 -14.43 -2.72
N ASP A 26 18.76 -14.38 -2.08
CA ASP A 26 17.73 -13.39 -2.38
C ASP A 26 18.09 -12.00 -1.83
N ASP A 27 18.80 -11.93 -0.68
CA ASP A 27 19.24 -10.67 -0.06
C ASP A 27 20.69 -10.75 0.46
N VAL A 28 21.65 -10.80 -0.46
CA VAL A 28 23.09 -10.85 -0.14
C VAL A 28 23.54 -9.59 0.60
N VAL A 29 22.95 -8.44 0.28
CA VAL A 29 23.29 -7.14 0.88
C VAL A 29 22.81 -7.07 2.33
N GLY A 30 21.57 -7.49 2.60
CA GLY A 30 21.04 -7.60 3.96
C GLY A 30 21.90 -8.52 4.81
N PHE A 31 22.20 -9.72 4.30
CA PHE A 31 23.08 -10.67 4.97
C PHE A 31 24.45 -10.07 5.31
N TYR A 32 25.11 -9.43 4.34
CA TYR A 32 26.42 -8.80 4.57
C TYR A 32 26.35 -7.68 5.61
N ASN A 33 25.33 -6.82 5.54
CA ASN A 33 25.20 -5.67 6.44
C ASN A 33 24.91 -6.10 7.87
N ASP A 34 24.05 -7.10 8.07
CA ASP A 34 23.77 -7.67 9.38
C ASP A 34 25.00 -8.39 9.93
N ALA A 35 25.70 -9.18 9.10
CA ALA A 35 26.97 -9.80 9.47
C ALA A 35 28.00 -8.75 9.91
N PHE A 36 28.13 -7.65 9.15
CA PHE A 36 29.02 -6.55 9.49
C PHE A 36 28.68 -5.93 10.85
N LEU A 37 27.40 -5.70 11.15
CA LEU A 37 26.96 -5.15 12.43
C LEU A 37 27.27 -6.08 13.61
N LEU A 38 26.97 -7.38 13.48
CA LEU A 38 27.30 -8.35 14.51
C LEU A 38 28.82 -8.47 14.71
N LEU A 39 29.61 -8.45 13.63
CA LEU A 39 31.07 -8.43 13.71
C LEU A 39 31.60 -7.19 14.44
N GLN A 40 31.06 -6.00 14.18
CA GLN A 40 31.41 -4.78 14.92
C GLN A 40 31.07 -4.90 16.40
N HIS A 41 29.93 -5.52 16.72
CA HIS A 41 29.55 -5.77 18.10
C HIS A 41 30.57 -6.67 18.80
N PHE A 42 30.90 -7.82 18.20
CA PHE A 42 31.93 -8.74 18.71
C PHE A 42 33.32 -8.10 18.82
N TYR A 43 33.72 -7.28 17.84
CA TYR A 43 34.99 -6.56 17.87
C TYR A 43 35.11 -5.62 19.08
N SER A 44 34.00 -5.02 19.50
CA SER A 44 33.93 -4.08 20.62
C SER A 44 33.87 -4.72 22.01
N LEU A 45 33.78 -6.05 22.11
CA LEU A 45 33.69 -6.74 23.39
C LEU A 45 35.05 -6.77 24.10
N ASP A 46 35.12 -6.15 25.28
CA ASP A 46 36.26 -6.29 26.19
C ASP A 46 36.09 -7.50 27.11
N ASN A 47 37.12 -8.35 27.22
CA ASN A 47 37.16 -9.52 28.12
C ASN A 47 35.94 -10.45 27.97
N PHE A 48 36.02 -11.37 27.00
CA PHE A 48 35.01 -12.39 26.72
C PHE A 48 35.34 -13.73 27.37
N ASP A 49 34.31 -14.51 27.67
CA ASP A 49 34.45 -15.87 28.19
C ASP A 49 34.36 -16.92 27.09
N THR A 50 34.59 -18.19 27.47
CA THR A 50 34.54 -19.33 26.56
C THR A 50 33.19 -19.50 25.88
N GLU A 51 32.10 -19.11 26.54
CA GLU A 51 30.74 -19.20 25.99
C GLU A 51 30.53 -18.17 24.87
N THR A 52 30.93 -16.91 25.10
CA THR A 52 30.87 -15.85 24.09
C THR A 52 31.75 -16.19 22.88
N GLU A 53 32.94 -16.75 23.10
CA GLU A 53 33.81 -17.24 22.01
C GLU A 53 33.09 -18.34 21.20
N ALA A 54 32.37 -19.24 21.85
CA ALA A 54 31.65 -20.31 21.16
C ALA A 54 30.52 -19.79 20.27
N PHE A 55 29.81 -18.72 20.68
CA PHE A 55 28.80 -18.07 19.83
C PHE A 55 29.45 -17.36 18.65
N TYR A 56 30.56 -16.66 18.88
CA TYR A 56 31.32 -16.03 17.80
C TYR A 56 31.77 -17.07 16.75
N VAL A 57 32.30 -18.20 17.20
CA VAL A 57 32.76 -19.28 16.30
C VAL A 57 31.61 -19.83 15.47
N GLN A 58 30.42 -20.01 16.05
CA GLN A 58 29.23 -20.43 15.29
C GLN A 58 28.85 -19.40 14.23
N PHE A 59 28.77 -18.13 14.63
CA PHE A 59 28.46 -17.01 13.75
C PHE A 59 29.45 -16.86 12.59
N ILE A 60 30.75 -16.84 12.85
CA ILE A 60 31.76 -16.66 11.79
C ILE A 60 31.84 -17.86 10.86
N ASN A 61 31.62 -19.07 11.35
CA ASN A 61 31.58 -20.26 10.49
C ASN A 61 30.39 -20.20 9.53
N HIS A 62 29.23 -19.72 9.98
CA HIS A 62 28.07 -19.50 9.10
C HIS A 62 28.37 -18.51 7.97
N ILE A 63 29.11 -17.44 8.27
CA ILE A 63 29.57 -16.49 7.24
C ILE A 63 30.56 -17.17 6.27
N ILE A 64 31.56 -17.89 6.79
CA ILE A 64 32.59 -18.55 6.00
C ILE A 64 31.98 -19.62 5.06
N GLU A 65 31.00 -20.38 5.54
CA GLU A 65 30.28 -21.38 4.73
C GLU A 65 29.58 -20.76 3.53
N ASN A 66 29.14 -19.50 3.65
CA ASN A 66 28.43 -18.75 2.61
C ASN A 66 29.29 -17.68 1.92
N GLU A 67 30.61 -17.65 2.18
CA GLU A 67 31.53 -16.60 1.74
C GLU A 67 31.56 -16.41 0.22
N GLN A 68 31.29 -17.47 -0.55
CA GLN A 68 31.23 -17.40 -2.01
C GLN A 68 30.19 -16.39 -2.51
N LEU A 69 29.06 -16.24 -1.80
CA LEU A 69 27.99 -15.31 -2.15
C LEU A 69 28.40 -13.85 -1.88
N LEU A 70 29.34 -13.63 -0.97
CA LEU A 70 29.81 -12.29 -0.58
C LEU A 70 30.91 -11.74 -1.50
N LYS A 71 31.52 -12.57 -2.35
CA LYS A 71 32.70 -12.19 -3.16
C LYS A 71 32.46 -11.04 -4.12
N GLU A 72 31.23 -10.84 -4.58
CA GLU A 72 30.88 -9.72 -5.46
C GLU A 72 30.82 -8.39 -4.71
N TYR A 73 30.68 -8.44 -3.38
CA TYR A 73 30.47 -7.27 -2.54
C TYR A 73 31.67 -6.97 -1.61
N SER A 74 32.45 -7.98 -1.25
CA SER A 74 33.63 -7.83 -0.39
C SER A 74 34.73 -8.82 -0.77
N ASN A 75 35.96 -8.32 -0.80
CA ASN A 75 37.18 -9.12 -0.97
C ASN A 75 37.82 -9.50 0.38
N PHE A 76 37.13 -9.25 1.49
CA PHE A 76 37.65 -9.57 2.82
C PHE A 76 37.68 -11.08 3.05
N ASP A 77 38.80 -11.60 3.56
CA ASP A 77 38.94 -13.00 3.94
C ASP A 77 38.35 -13.20 5.35
N PHE A 78 37.12 -13.71 5.42
CA PHE A 78 36.47 -13.98 6.70
C PHE A 78 37.15 -15.14 7.45
N GLY A 79 37.90 -16.00 6.76
CA GLY A 79 38.75 -17.03 7.35
C GLY A 79 39.88 -16.47 8.21
N SER A 80 40.31 -15.22 7.97
CA SER A 80 41.37 -14.55 8.74
C SER A 80 40.94 -14.14 10.16
N ILE A 81 39.63 -14.17 10.45
CA ILE A 81 39.04 -13.78 11.74
C ILE A 81 38.31 -14.93 12.45
N LYS A 82 38.67 -16.18 12.21
CA LYS A 82 38.00 -17.38 12.78
C LYS A 82 37.84 -17.45 14.31
N THR A 83 38.61 -16.67 15.06
CA THR A 83 38.51 -16.54 16.53
C THR A 83 38.29 -15.08 16.92
N LEU A 84 37.66 -14.81 18.05
CA LEU A 84 37.40 -13.42 18.45
C LEU A 84 38.71 -12.68 18.72
N ALA A 85 39.72 -13.39 19.23
CA ALA A 85 41.08 -12.87 19.37
C ALA A 85 41.72 -12.48 18.03
N SER A 86 41.43 -13.21 16.95
CA SER A 86 41.89 -12.85 15.60
C SER A 86 41.13 -11.66 15.05
N LEU A 87 39.81 -11.57 15.26
CA LEU A 87 39.00 -10.41 14.90
C LEU A 87 39.54 -9.11 15.53
N GLN A 88 39.82 -9.13 16.84
CA GLN A 88 40.32 -7.95 17.57
C GLN A 88 41.69 -7.46 17.09
N LYS A 89 42.54 -8.37 16.60
CA LYS A 89 43.89 -8.07 16.11
C LYS A 89 43.93 -7.76 14.61
N ASN A 90 42.87 -8.06 13.88
CA ASN A 90 42.82 -7.89 12.44
C ASN A 90 42.66 -6.40 12.08
N THR A 91 43.66 -5.84 11.42
CA THR A 91 43.64 -4.44 10.98
C THR A 91 42.75 -4.22 9.77
N ASP A 92 42.61 -5.23 8.92
CA ASP A 92 41.86 -5.18 7.68
C ASP A 92 40.36 -5.16 7.97
N PHE A 93 39.92 -5.76 9.07
CA PHE A 93 38.53 -5.68 9.55
C PHE A 93 38.06 -4.22 9.71
N LYS A 94 38.96 -3.32 10.14
CA LYS A 94 38.62 -1.88 10.30
C LYS A 94 38.30 -1.18 8.97
N SER A 95 38.66 -1.80 7.85
CA SER A 95 38.36 -1.28 6.51
C SER A 95 37.03 -1.78 5.94
N LEU A 96 36.39 -2.78 6.57
CA LEU A 96 35.05 -3.19 6.18
C LEU A 96 34.06 -2.05 6.42
N THR A 97 33.21 -1.83 5.44
CA THR A 97 32.12 -0.85 5.49
C THR A 97 30.81 -1.54 5.11
N PRO A 98 29.66 -1.04 5.59
CA PRO A 98 28.37 -1.52 5.12
C PRO A 98 28.22 -1.23 3.62
N ILE A 99 27.42 -2.06 2.94
CA ILE A 99 27.00 -1.84 1.56
C ILE A 99 25.79 -0.92 1.59
N TYR A 100 25.93 0.25 0.98
CA TYR A 100 24.82 1.18 0.81
C TYR A 100 24.06 0.84 -0.47
N THR A 101 22.85 0.33 -0.34
CA THR A 101 21.92 0.22 -1.47
C THR A 101 21.28 1.59 -1.72
N PRO A 102 21.35 2.12 -2.95
CA PRO A 102 20.66 3.35 -3.28
C PRO A 102 19.15 3.11 -3.23
N TYR A 103 18.49 3.68 -2.21
CA TYR A 103 17.04 3.70 -2.10
C TYR A 103 16.49 4.90 -2.89
N ASN A 104 15.48 4.69 -3.72
CA ASN A 104 14.75 5.76 -4.39
C ASN A 104 13.25 5.64 -4.13
N PHE A 105 12.55 6.77 -4.13
CA PHE A 105 11.09 6.82 -3.95
C PHE A 105 10.33 6.73 -5.28
N THR A 106 11.03 6.51 -6.40
CA THR A 106 10.47 6.68 -7.74
C THR A 106 9.27 5.77 -7.98
N GLU A 107 9.32 4.51 -7.58
CA GLU A 107 8.18 3.58 -7.72
C GLU A 107 6.96 4.02 -6.88
N THR A 108 7.21 4.56 -5.69
CA THR A 108 6.13 5.07 -4.81
C THR A 108 5.52 6.35 -5.39
N GLU A 109 6.34 7.25 -5.91
CA GLU A 109 5.91 8.49 -6.58
C GLU A 109 5.08 8.17 -7.84
N GLU A 110 5.54 7.23 -8.68
CA GLU A 110 4.81 6.77 -9.87
C GLU A 110 3.44 6.16 -9.51
N THR A 111 3.38 5.38 -8.42
CA THR A 111 2.11 4.82 -7.92
C THR A 111 1.15 5.91 -7.45
N ILE A 112 1.66 6.93 -6.76
CA ILE A 112 0.85 8.08 -6.31
C ILE A 112 0.30 8.86 -7.50
N ASP A 113 1.11 9.10 -8.53
CA ASP A 113 0.68 9.80 -9.75
C ASP A 113 -0.44 9.03 -10.48
N GLN A 114 -0.35 7.69 -10.56
CA GLN A 114 -1.41 6.85 -11.12
C GLN A 114 -2.72 7.00 -10.31
N ILE A 115 -2.65 6.96 -8.98
CA ILE A 115 -3.82 7.17 -8.11
C ILE A 115 -4.45 8.54 -8.37
N PHE A 116 -3.65 9.58 -8.58
CA PHE A 116 -4.17 10.92 -8.89
C PHE A 116 -4.91 10.98 -10.23
N GLU A 117 -4.39 10.34 -11.28
CA GLU A 117 -5.06 10.28 -12.60
C GLU A 117 -6.36 9.45 -12.54
N GLU A 118 -6.38 8.35 -11.79
CA GLU A 118 -7.60 7.58 -11.54
C GLU A 118 -8.67 8.42 -10.81
N LEU A 119 -8.27 9.14 -9.76
CA LEU A 119 -9.17 10.04 -9.01
C LEU A 119 -9.73 11.16 -9.89
N LYS A 120 -8.95 11.67 -10.84
CA LYS A 120 -9.41 12.68 -11.79
C LYS A 120 -10.48 12.11 -12.72
N THR A 121 -10.26 10.91 -13.25
CA THR A 121 -11.23 10.20 -14.10
C THR A 121 -12.55 9.97 -13.36
N VAL A 122 -12.50 9.56 -12.09
CA VAL A 122 -13.71 9.37 -11.26
C VAL A 122 -14.45 10.69 -11.04
N LYS A 123 -13.74 11.80 -10.84
CA LYS A 123 -14.36 13.13 -10.71
C LYS A 123 -15.05 13.58 -12.00
N GLU A 124 -14.43 13.33 -13.15
CA GLU A 124 -15.02 13.65 -14.46
C GLU A 124 -16.28 12.82 -14.70
N PHE A 125 -16.24 11.50 -14.44
CA PHE A 125 -17.42 10.65 -14.53
C PHE A 125 -18.55 11.09 -13.60
N HIS A 126 -18.23 11.49 -12.36
CA HIS A 126 -19.23 12.01 -11.43
C HIS A 126 -19.89 13.29 -11.94
N LYS A 127 -19.11 14.16 -12.59
CA LYS A 127 -19.61 15.40 -13.19
C LYS A 127 -20.54 15.10 -14.38
N GLU A 128 -20.13 14.23 -15.29
CA GLU A 128 -20.95 13.84 -16.46
C GLU A 128 -22.29 13.23 -16.02
N LEU A 129 -22.27 12.30 -15.06
CA LEU A 129 -23.49 11.70 -14.52
C LEU A 129 -24.43 12.75 -13.88
N LYS A 130 -23.86 13.76 -13.22
CA LYS A 130 -24.63 14.87 -12.64
C LYS A 130 -25.32 15.71 -13.72
N GLU A 131 -24.61 15.98 -14.82
CA GLU A 131 -25.16 16.71 -15.98
C GLU A 131 -26.26 15.89 -16.68
N GLU A 132 -26.09 14.58 -16.86
CA GLU A 132 -27.11 13.70 -17.44
C GLU A 132 -28.37 13.62 -16.56
N ILE A 133 -28.22 13.45 -15.24
CA ILE A 133 -29.37 13.44 -14.33
C ILE A 133 -30.08 14.79 -14.34
N ALA A 134 -29.35 15.91 -14.36
CA ALA A 134 -29.95 17.24 -14.45
C ALA A 134 -30.77 17.41 -15.73
N TYR A 135 -30.22 16.99 -16.88
CA TYR A 135 -30.93 16.98 -18.15
C TYR A 135 -32.23 16.16 -18.09
N LEU A 136 -32.18 14.94 -17.55
CA LEU A 136 -33.36 14.08 -17.41
C LEU A 136 -34.42 14.67 -16.48
N LEU A 137 -34.01 15.37 -15.41
CA LEU A 137 -34.95 16.05 -14.51
C LEU A 137 -35.63 17.25 -15.18
N ASP A 138 -34.91 18.00 -16.02
CA ASP A 138 -35.47 19.10 -16.80
C ASP A 138 -36.46 18.59 -17.86
N GLU A 139 -36.12 17.51 -18.57
CA GLU A 139 -37.02 16.85 -19.51
C GLU A 139 -38.28 16.33 -18.79
N TYR A 140 -38.11 15.71 -17.63
CA TYR A 140 -39.24 15.22 -16.84
C TYR A 140 -40.15 16.36 -16.37
N LYS A 141 -39.58 17.48 -15.94
CA LYS A 141 -40.32 18.69 -15.58
C LYS A 141 -41.10 19.24 -16.76
N PHE A 142 -40.48 19.31 -17.95
CA PHE A 142 -41.16 19.72 -19.18
C PHE A 142 -42.40 18.85 -19.44
N HIS A 143 -42.28 17.53 -19.33
CA HIS A 143 -43.43 16.63 -19.55
C HIS A 143 -44.53 16.79 -18.49
N LEU A 144 -44.20 17.07 -17.22
CA LEU A 144 -45.20 17.35 -16.19
C LEU A 144 -45.96 18.65 -16.44
N GLU A 145 -45.26 19.70 -16.91
CA GLU A 145 -45.86 21.00 -17.23
C GLU A 145 -46.82 20.91 -18.43
N HIS A 146 -46.53 20.04 -19.40
CA HIS A 146 -47.32 19.88 -20.63
C HIS A 146 -48.32 18.71 -20.60
N LEU A 147 -48.46 18.02 -19.47
CA LEU A 147 -49.23 16.78 -19.32
C LEU A 147 -50.67 16.88 -19.85
N LYS A 148 -51.42 17.92 -19.43
CA LYS A 148 -52.83 18.11 -19.80
C LYS A 148 -53.01 18.41 -21.28
N GLU A 149 -52.15 19.26 -21.85
CA GLU A 149 -52.18 19.59 -23.28
C GLU A 149 -51.80 18.37 -24.13
N ASN A 150 -50.78 17.61 -23.71
CA ASN A 150 -50.32 16.41 -24.41
C ASN A 150 -51.39 15.31 -24.47
N MET A 151 -52.13 15.10 -23.38
CA MET A 151 -53.25 14.17 -23.36
C MET A 151 -54.42 14.64 -24.21
N GLN A 152 -54.74 15.95 -24.19
CA GLN A 152 -55.85 16.53 -24.97
C GLN A 152 -55.64 16.37 -26.48
N TYR A 153 -54.40 16.51 -26.94
CA TYR A 153 -54.05 16.38 -28.37
C TYR A 153 -53.62 14.95 -28.76
N ASN A 154 -53.70 13.97 -27.84
CA ASN A 154 -53.25 12.59 -28.01
C ASN A 154 -51.78 12.46 -28.44
N PHE A 155 -50.91 13.37 -28.01
CA PHE A 155 -49.48 13.26 -28.30
C PHE A 155 -48.86 12.08 -27.54
N TYR A 156 -49.35 11.77 -26.34
CA TYR A 156 -48.88 10.69 -25.48
C TYR A 156 -49.99 10.12 -24.58
N THR A 157 -49.89 8.84 -24.22
CA THR A 157 -50.72 8.17 -23.21
C THR A 157 -49.90 7.90 -21.96
N TYR A 158 -50.52 8.04 -20.78
CA TYR A 158 -49.85 7.84 -19.49
C TYR A 158 -50.50 6.68 -18.76
N GLU A 159 -49.72 5.63 -18.51
CA GLU A 159 -50.17 4.41 -17.82
C GLU A 159 -50.77 4.75 -16.44
N GLU A 160 -50.19 5.71 -15.72
CA GLU A 160 -50.70 6.15 -14.41
C GLU A 160 -52.10 6.76 -14.45
N LEU A 161 -52.62 7.09 -15.64
CA LEU A 161 -53.94 7.72 -15.83
C LEU A 161 -54.92 6.83 -16.62
N GLU A 162 -54.52 5.63 -17.08
CA GLU A 162 -55.35 4.76 -17.94
C GLU A 162 -56.66 4.29 -17.28
N GLU A 163 -56.67 4.09 -15.96
CA GLU A 163 -57.85 3.62 -15.21
C GLU A 163 -58.64 4.78 -14.55
N THR A 164 -58.27 6.02 -14.84
CA THR A 164 -58.87 7.19 -14.19
C THR A 164 -60.23 7.52 -14.82
N ASN A 165 -61.25 7.69 -13.98
CA ASN A 165 -62.57 8.14 -14.39
C ASN A 165 -62.49 9.57 -14.97
N PRO A 166 -63.09 9.86 -16.14
CA PRO A 166 -63.06 11.19 -16.75
C PRO A 166 -63.52 12.34 -15.84
N PHE A 167 -64.40 12.06 -14.88
CA PHE A 167 -64.90 13.07 -13.93
C PHE A 167 -63.89 13.45 -12.84
N ASP A 168 -62.90 12.59 -12.57
CA ASP A 168 -61.91 12.76 -11.51
C ASP A 168 -60.51 13.06 -12.08
N LEU A 169 -60.40 13.19 -13.40
CA LEU A 169 -59.13 13.28 -14.12
C LEU A 169 -58.32 14.53 -13.76
N ASP A 170 -58.97 15.68 -13.60
CA ASP A 170 -58.28 16.93 -13.23
C ASP A 170 -57.66 16.85 -11.82
N GLU A 171 -58.38 16.28 -10.86
CA GLU A 171 -57.88 16.07 -9.48
C GLU A 171 -56.71 15.06 -9.48
N LYS A 172 -56.82 13.97 -10.25
CA LYS A 172 -55.75 12.98 -10.38
C LYS A 172 -54.50 13.50 -11.08
N ILE A 173 -54.67 14.35 -12.09
CA ILE A 173 -53.55 15.06 -12.73
C ILE A 173 -52.85 15.98 -11.73
N GLU A 174 -53.60 16.71 -10.91
CA GLU A 174 -53.02 17.59 -9.89
C GLU A 174 -52.27 16.80 -8.81
N GLU A 175 -52.85 15.71 -8.29
CA GLU A 175 -52.19 14.79 -7.36
C GLU A 175 -50.87 14.25 -7.93
N LEU A 176 -50.91 13.76 -9.18
CA LEU A 176 -49.74 13.24 -9.89
C LEU A 176 -48.67 14.33 -10.05
N GLN A 177 -49.04 15.52 -10.49
CA GLN A 177 -48.11 16.66 -10.59
C GLN A 177 -47.45 16.97 -9.25
N GLN A 178 -48.22 17.02 -8.16
CA GLN A 178 -47.67 17.28 -6.82
C GLN A 178 -46.71 16.18 -6.35
N GLU A 179 -47.05 14.90 -6.57
CA GLU A 179 -46.19 13.77 -6.18
C GLU A 179 -44.87 13.78 -6.98
N LYS A 180 -44.95 13.95 -8.30
CA LYS A 180 -43.76 13.94 -9.16
C LYS A 180 -42.89 15.20 -8.95
N GLN A 181 -43.48 16.36 -8.61
CA GLN A 181 -42.71 17.55 -8.21
C GLN A 181 -41.94 17.33 -6.90
N LYS A 182 -42.54 16.65 -5.90
CA LYS A 182 -41.82 16.26 -4.67
C LYS A 182 -40.65 15.33 -4.98
N PHE A 183 -40.83 14.40 -5.93
CA PHE A 183 -39.75 13.56 -6.42
C PHE A 183 -38.66 14.41 -7.06
N ILE A 184 -38.96 15.24 -8.06
CA ILE A 184 -37.96 16.10 -8.74
C ILE A 184 -37.17 16.94 -7.73
N GLN A 185 -37.86 17.58 -6.78
CA GLN A 185 -37.21 18.37 -5.73
C GLN A 185 -36.22 17.53 -4.90
N LYS A 186 -36.62 16.33 -4.48
CA LYS A 186 -35.75 15.40 -3.74
C LYS A 186 -34.48 15.02 -4.52
N TYR A 187 -34.55 14.89 -5.84
CA TYR A 187 -33.36 14.59 -6.66
C TYR A 187 -32.50 15.82 -6.89
N ASN A 188 -33.11 16.99 -7.15
CA ASN A 188 -32.38 18.26 -7.20
C ASN A 188 -31.62 18.52 -5.89
N ASP A 189 -32.25 18.34 -4.73
CA ASP A 189 -31.59 18.50 -3.42
C ASP A 189 -30.39 17.56 -3.26
N LYS A 190 -30.44 16.34 -3.82
CA LYS A 190 -29.32 15.41 -3.83
C LYS A 190 -28.19 15.83 -4.77
N LEU A 191 -28.52 16.45 -5.89
CA LEU A 191 -27.54 17.00 -6.82
C LEU A 191 -26.85 18.25 -6.24
N TYR A 192 -27.54 19.08 -5.46
CA TYR A 192 -26.96 20.31 -4.89
C TYR A 192 -26.16 20.10 -3.58
N ASN A 193 -26.47 19.06 -2.79
CA ASN A 193 -25.84 18.83 -1.48
C ASN A 193 -24.60 17.90 -1.48
N LYS A 194 -23.98 17.64 -2.65
CA LYS A 194 -22.72 16.90 -2.83
C LYS A 194 -21.88 17.49 -3.94
#